data_AF-A0A7X4F6B8-F1
#
_entry.id   AF-A0A7X4F6B8-F1
#
_cell.length_a   1.000
_cell.length_b   1.000
_cell.length_c   1.000
_cell.angle_alpha   90.00
_cell.angle_beta   90.00
_cell.angle_gamma   90.00
#
_symmetry.space_group_name_H-M   'P 1'
#
loop_
_entity.id
_entity.type
_entity.pdbx_description
1 polymer ?
#
loop_
_entity_poly.entity_id
_entity_poly.type
_entity_poly.pdbx_seq_one_letter_code
_entity_poly.pdbx_strand_id
1 'polypeptide(L)'
;LNAFLANKWYLDAINERLFVQGSRRLARQVLEVDAKVVDGAVNLTGLLALGSGEGLKYLETGRAQFYALVVFAGVVGIVVLFGFR
;
A
#
# COMPACT_ATOMS: atom_id res chain seq x y z
N LEU A 1 44.39 8.85 35.09
CA LEU A 1 44.61 9.85 34.03
C LEU A 1 45.22 9.25 32.76
N ASN A 2 46.37 8.56 32.83
CA ASN A 2 47.00 7.92 31.65
C ASN A 2 46.12 6.89 30.92
N ALA A 3 45.35 6.06 31.64
CA ALA A 3 44.41 5.11 31.00
C ALA A 3 43.23 5.80 30.28
N PHE A 4 42.85 7.01 30.69
CA PHE A 4 41.73 7.77 30.11
C PHE A 4 42.11 8.45 28.78
N LEU A 5 43.35 8.93 28.69
CA LEU A 5 43.96 9.47 27.47
C LEU A 5 44.32 8.37 26.48
N ALA A 6 44.81 7.22 26.99
CA ALA A 6 45.12 6.05 26.16
C ALA A 6 43.86 5.43 25.50
N ASN A 7 42.69 5.55 26.14
CA ASN A 7 41.43 5.02 25.63
C ASN A 7 40.62 6.03 24.78
N LYS A 8 41.31 7.02 24.18
CA LYS A 8 40.74 8.08 23.33
C LYS A 8 39.41 8.65 23.86
N TRP A 9 39.32 8.91 25.16
CA TRP A 9 38.13 9.51 25.78
C TRP A 9 36.81 8.74 25.57
N TYR A 10 36.85 7.43 25.25
CA TYR A 10 35.66 6.61 24.95
C TYR A 10 34.77 7.12 23.79
N LEU A 11 35.15 8.20 23.11
CA LEU A 11 34.35 8.84 22.06
C LEU A 11 34.18 7.92 20.86
N ASP A 12 35.20 7.14 20.50
CA ASP A 12 35.11 6.15 19.41
C ASP A 12 34.06 5.07 19.74
N ALA A 13 34.03 4.56 20.99
CA ALA A 13 33.08 3.54 21.40
C ALA A 13 31.64 4.06 21.52
N ILE A 14 31.47 5.32 21.94
CA ILE A 14 30.17 6.00 21.97
C ILE A 14 29.70 6.25 20.54
N ASN A 15 30.57 6.72 19.64
CA ASN A 15 30.22 6.97 18.25
C ASN A 15 29.79 5.70 17.51
N GLU A 16 30.56 4.62 17.69
CA GLU A 16 30.26 3.31 17.11
C GLU A 16 28.89 2.79 17.59
N ARG A 17 28.61 2.85 18.90
CA ARG A 17 27.37 2.30 19.45
C ARG A 17 26.15 3.17 19.19
N LEU A 18 26.30 4.49 19.30
CA LEU A 18 25.17 5.41 19.20
C LEU A 18 24.86 5.74 17.73
N PHE A 19 25.86 6.15 16.96
CA PHE A 19 25.65 6.59 15.58
C PHE A 19 25.68 5.41 14.61
N VAL A 20 26.70 4.55 14.63
CA VAL A 20 26.82 3.47 13.64
C VAL A 20 25.77 2.39 13.90
N GLN A 21 25.67 1.86 15.12
CA GLN A 21 24.66 0.83 15.40
C GLN A 21 23.24 1.40 15.46
N GLY A 22 23.06 2.65 15.94
CA GLY A 22 21.76 3.32 15.94
C GLY A 22 21.23 3.56 14.53
N SER A 23 22.03 4.16 13.64
CA SER A 23 21.63 4.40 12.25
C SER A 23 21.35 3.10 11.49
N ARG A 24 22.15 2.05 11.68
CA ARG A 24 21.93 0.74 11.04
C ARG A 24 20.68 0.02 11.54
N ARG A 25 20.22 0.32 12.75
CA ARG A 25 18.94 -0.20 13.27
C ARG A 25 17.76 0.58 12.71
N LEU A 26 17.83 1.91 12.69
CA LEU A 26 16.81 2.76 12.11
C LEU A 26 16.62 2.49 10.61
N ALA A 27 17.72 2.37 9.86
CA ALA A 27 17.67 2.05 8.44
C ALA A 27 16.97 0.71 8.17
N ARG A 28 17.22 -0.31 9.00
CA ARG A 28 16.53 -1.60 8.91
C ARG A 28 15.04 -1.49 9.21
N GLN A 29 14.66 -0.72 10.23
CA GLN A 29 13.25 -0.52 10.56
C GLN A 29 12.50 0.20 9.42
N VAL A 30 13.10 1.24 8.84
CA VAL A 30 12.51 1.96 7.70
C VAL A 30 12.32 1.02 6.51
N LEU A 31 13.33 0.22 6.18
CA LEU A 31 13.26 -0.75 5.08
C LEU A 31 12.20 -1.83 5.33
N GLU A 32 12.08 -2.32 6.56
CA GLU A 32 11.02 -3.28 6.91
C GLU A 32 9.61 -2.68 6.84
N VAL A 33 9.45 -1.41 7.20
CA VAL A 33 8.17 -0.71 7.10
C VAL A 33 7.78 -0.54 5.64
N ASP A 34 8.70 -0.09 4.79
CA ASP A 34 8.46 0.08 3.35
C ASP A 34 8.05 -1.27 2.71
N ALA A 35 8.86 -2.31 2.94
CA ALA A 35 8.63 -3.63 2.37
C ALA A 35 7.38 -4.36 2.91
N LYS A 36 6.84 -3.97 4.07
CA LYS A 36 5.63 -4.62 4.63
C LYS A 36 4.38 -3.78 4.40
N VAL A 37 4.46 -2.47 4.62
CA VAL A 37 3.31 -1.56 4.57
C VAL A 37 3.08 -1.09 3.16
N VAL A 38 4.11 -0.57 2.48
CA VAL A 38 3.96 0.01 1.14
C VAL A 38 3.75 -1.10 0.12
N ASP A 39 4.63 -2.09 0.10
CA ASP A 39 4.47 -3.25 -0.78
C ASP A 39 3.15 -4.00 -0.48
N GLY A 40 2.78 -4.12 0.80
CA GLY A 40 1.50 -4.72 1.20
C GLY A 40 0.29 -3.98 0.65
N ALA A 41 0.29 -2.64 0.71
CA ALA A 41 -0.79 -1.82 0.17
C ALA A 41 -0.89 -1.93 -1.36
N VAL A 42 0.25 -1.95 -2.05
CA VAL A 42 0.29 -2.12 -3.52
C VAL A 42 -0.21 -3.50 -3.92
N ASN A 43 0.26 -4.56 -3.24
CA ASN A 43 -0.18 -5.92 -3.50
C ASN A 43 -1.68 -6.10 -3.23
N LEU A 44 -2.20 -5.53 -2.15
CA LEU A 44 -3.64 -5.55 -1.86
C LEU A 44 -4.44 -4.83 -2.94
N THR A 45 -3.97 -3.67 -3.39
CA THR A 45 -4.62 -2.92 -4.47
C THR A 45 -4.66 -3.73 -5.76
N GLY A 46 -3.56 -4.41 -6.10
CA GLY A 46 -3.50 -5.34 -7.23
C GLY A 46 -4.48 -6.51 -7.09
N LEU A 47 -4.55 -7.12 -5.91
CA LEU A 47 -5.50 -8.21 -5.63
C LEU A 47 -6.96 -7.76 -5.73
N LEU A 48 -7.28 -6.57 -5.21
CA LEU A 48 -8.63 -6.00 -5.31
C LEU A 48 -9.00 -5.70 -6.76
N ALA A 49 -8.07 -5.15 -7.55
CA ALA A 49 -8.28 -4.90 -8.96
C ALA A 49 -8.54 -6.19 -9.75
N LEU A 50 -7.73 -7.23 -9.52
CA LEU A 50 -7.90 -8.54 -10.15
C LEU A 50 -9.21 -9.21 -9.73
N GLY A 51 -9.52 -9.23 -8.43
CA GLY A 51 -10.76 -9.81 -7.91
C GLY A 51 -12.00 -9.08 -8.43
N SER A 52 -11.93 -7.75 -8.54
CA SER A 52 -13.00 -6.95 -9.13
C SER A 52 -13.19 -7.26 -10.62
N GLY A 53 -12.09 -7.37 -11.38
CA GLY A 53 -12.13 -7.72 -12.80
C GLY A 53 -12.71 -9.11 -13.05
N GLU A 54 -12.27 -10.11 -12.29
CA GLU A 54 -12.79 -11.49 -12.42
C GLU A 54 -14.25 -11.58 -11.98
N GLY A 55 -14.66 -10.81 -10.97
CA GLY A 55 -16.07 -10.70 -10.57
C GLY A 55 -16.93 -10.06 -11.66
N LEU A 56 -16.46 -8.95 -12.25
CA LEU A 56 -17.20 -8.20 -13.27
C LEU A 56 -17.37 -9.01 -14.56
N LYS A 57 -16.39 -9.86 -14.92
CA LYS A 57 -16.48 -10.79 -16.04
C LYS A 57 -17.71 -11.70 -15.97
N TYR A 58 -18.15 -12.11 -14.79
CA TYR A 58 -19.37 -12.92 -14.65
C TYR A 58 -20.67 -12.16 -14.94
N LEU A 59 -20.66 -10.82 -14.96
CA LEU A 59 -21.82 -10.04 -15.40
C LEU A 59 -22.02 -10.14 -16.92
N GLU A 60 -20.95 -10.33 -17.69
CA GLU A 60 -21.01 -10.51 -19.14
C GLU A 60 -21.40 -11.95 -19.50
N THR A 61 -22.65 -12.31 -19.24
CA THR A 61 -23.23 -13.64 -19.51
C THR A 61 -23.40 -13.96 -21.02
N GLY A 62 -23.03 -13.05 -21.92
CA GLY A 62 -23.11 -13.24 -23.38
C GLY A 62 -24.54 -13.22 -23.95
N ARG A 63 -25.56 -12.96 -23.12
CA ARG A 63 -26.97 -12.92 -23.54
C ARG A 63 -27.39 -11.50 -23.90
N ALA A 64 -27.76 -11.24 -25.15
CA ALA A 64 -28.23 -9.93 -25.63
C ALA A 64 -29.36 -9.32 -24.76
N GLN A 65 -30.25 -10.16 -24.24
CA GLN A 65 -31.36 -9.75 -23.36
C GLN A 65 -30.87 -9.10 -22.04
N PHE A 66 -29.76 -9.58 -21.48
CA PHE A 66 -29.19 -9.01 -20.25
C PHE A 66 -28.59 -7.63 -20.50
N TYR A 67 -27.90 -7.43 -21.63
CA TYR A 67 -27.41 -6.11 -22.03
C TYR A 67 -28.55 -5.11 -22.19
N ALA A 68 -29.65 -5.50 -22.85
CA ALA A 68 -30.82 -4.65 -23.01
C ALA A 68 -31.43 -4.24 -21.65
N LEU A 69 -31.49 -5.18 -20.69
CA LEU A 69 -31.96 -4.90 -19.33
C LEU A 69 -31.07 -3.88 -18.61
N VAL A 70 -29.75 -4.06 -18.65
CA VAL A 70 -28.79 -3.14 -18.00
C VAL A 70 -28.88 -1.73 -18.59
N VAL A 71 -28.95 -1.62 -19.91
CA VAL A 71 -29.12 -0.32 -20.60
C VAL A 71 -30.43 0.33 -20.19
N PHE A 72 -31.55 -0.40 -20.21
CA PHE A 72 -32.85 0.12 -19.80
C PHE A 72 -32.84 0.62 -18.35
N ALA A 73 -32.30 -0.18 -17.42
CA ALA A 73 -32.16 0.19 -16.02
C ALA A 73 -31.29 1.44 -15.84
N GLY A 74 -30.19 1.55 -16.60
CA GLY A 74 -29.33 2.73 -16.60
C GLY A 74 -30.05 4.00 -17.04
N VAL A 75 -30.82 3.93 -18.13
CA VAL A 75 -31.63 5.06 -18.62
C VAL A 75 -32.67 5.50 -17.59
N VAL A 76 -33.43 4.55 -17.03
CA VAL A 76 -34.42 4.85 -15.98
C VAL A 76 -33.76 5.48 -14.76
N GLY A 77 -32.62 4.95 -14.32
CA GLY A 77 -31.86 5.48 -13.18
C GLY A 77 -31.40 6.91 -13.40
N ILE A 78 -30.86 7.23 -14.59
CA ILE A 78 -30.48 8.59 -14.98
C ILE A 78 -31.70 9.51 -14.96
N VAL A 79 -32.80 9.12 -15.62
CA VAL A 79 -34.02 9.94 -15.69
C VAL A 79 -34.58 10.23 -14.32
N VAL A 80 -34.60 9.26 -13.40
CA VAL A 80 -35.01 9.46 -12.01
C VAL A 80 -34.06 10.43 -11.32
N LEU A 81 -32.75 10.18 -11.36
CA LEU A 81 -31.77 10.95 -10.59
C LEU A 81 -31.69 12.43 -11.02
N PHE A 82 -31.87 12.70 -12.32
CA PHE A 82 -31.85 14.06 -12.87
C PHE A 82 -33.23 14.70 -13.04
N GLY A 83 -34.29 13.91 -13.20
CA GLY A 83 -35.66 14.40 -13.38
C GLY A 83 -36.35 14.81 -12.09
N PHE A 84 -35.84 14.39 -10.92
CA PHE A 84 -36.31 14.85 -9.61
C PHE A 84 -35.52 16.06 -9.06
N ARG A 85 -34.73 16.76 -9.89
CA ARG A 85 -34.16 18.09 -9.60
C ARG A 85 -34.93 19.16 -10.37
#